data_AF-A0A6P6TF63-F1
#
_entry.id   AF-A0A6P6TF63-F1
#
_cell.length_a   1.000
_cell.length_b   1.000
_cell.length_c   1.000
_cell.angle_alpha   90.00
_cell.angle_beta   90.00
_cell.angle_gamma   90.00
#
_symmetry.space_group_name_H-M   'P 1'
#
loop_
_entity.id
_entity.type
_entity.pdbx_description
1 polymer ?
#
loop_
_entity_poly.entity_id
_entity_poly.type
_entity_poly.pdbx_seq_one_letter_code
_entity_poly.pdbx_strand_id
1 'polypeptide(L)'
;MVEVGQSSESGFRLPYSRLVRNGALREEDSFQRQATNFGGSGSRNTSPLGRIGSRNTSPSRQKVIKTKPRGLDEETVATFNKAVQPDVQMEDNIWAMLPEDLLNEILARVPPFMIFRLRSVCRRWNSILQDNSFLKFHSQVPSHGPCLLTFWRNPQTPQCSVFSLPLKQWFRIPFTFLPLWAFWLVGSSGGLLCFSGVDGLTFKTLVCNPLTQSWRILPSMHYNQQRQLIMVVDRMDRSFKVIATSDIYGDKSLPTEVYDSKLNKWSLHQTMPAVNLCSSKMAFCDSRLYLETLSPLGLMMYRLDTGQWEHIPAKFPRSLLDGYLVAGTQKRLFLVGRIGLYSNLQSMKIWELDHTKILWVEISRMPPRYFRALLRLSAERFECFGQDNLICFTSWTQGKSLLYDVDKKAWSWIAGCAFQSYNSQVCFYEPRFDASVC
;
A
#
# COMPACT_ATOMS: atom_id res chain seq x y z
N MET A 1 35.08 -72.78 -23.62
CA MET A 1 34.08 -73.79 -24.01
C MET A 1 32.74 -73.08 -23.92
N VAL A 2 32.20 -72.52 -25.01
CA VAL A 2 31.42 -73.20 -26.08
C VAL A 2 30.22 -73.89 -25.41
N GLU A 3 28.99 -73.38 -25.48
CA GLU A 3 28.03 -73.37 -26.62
C GLU A 3 26.84 -72.44 -26.25
N VAL A 4 26.34 -71.48 -27.04
CA VAL A 4 25.38 -71.58 -28.18
C VAL A 4 24.21 -72.54 -27.86
N GLY A 5 22.91 -72.23 -27.96
CA GLY A 5 22.12 -71.11 -28.43
C GLY A 5 20.66 -71.58 -28.62
N GLN A 6 19.72 -70.63 -28.70
CA GLN A 6 18.31 -70.74 -29.15
C GLN A 6 17.34 -71.55 -28.26
N SER A 7 16.03 -71.28 -28.18
CA SER A 7 15.13 -70.14 -28.41
C SER A 7 13.73 -70.70 -28.16
N SER A 8 12.89 -70.06 -27.34
CA SER A 8 11.44 -70.13 -27.52
C SER A 8 10.75 -69.00 -26.77
N GLU A 9 9.91 -68.31 -27.53
CA GLU A 9 9.16 -67.12 -27.20
C GLU A 9 8.03 -67.42 -26.19
N SER A 10 7.84 -66.52 -25.22
CA SER A 10 6.49 -66.20 -24.74
C SER A 10 6.47 -64.74 -24.29
N GLY A 11 5.87 -63.91 -25.15
CA GLY A 11 5.75 -62.49 -24.95
C GLY A 11 4.76 -62.14 -23.85
N PHE A 12 5.15 -61.22 -22.97
CA PHE A 12 4.21 -60.39 -22.22
C PHE A 12 4.28 -58.95 -22.69
N ARG A 13 3.09 -58.48 -23.02
CA ARG A 13 2.74 -57.28 -23.78
C ARG A 13 2.95 -56.01 -22.94
N LEU A 14 3.62 -55.03 -23.54
CA LEU A 14 3.37 -53.62 -23.28
C LEU A 14 2.03 -53.22 -23.92
N PRO A 15 1.14 -52.46 -23.27
CA PRO A 15 0.11 -51.72 -23.96
C PRO A 15 0.51 -50.26 -24.12
N TYR A 16 0.60 -49.87 -25.39
CA TYR A 16 0.67 -48.50 -25.89
C TYR A 16 -0.71 -47.80 -25.76
N SER A 17 -0.65 -46.47 -25.61
CA SER A 17 -1.65 -45.45 -26.00
C SER A 17 -2.92 -45.24 -25.15
N ARG A 18 -3.03 -44.02 -24.60
CA ARG A 18 -4.09 -43.06 -24.95
C ARG A 18 -3.63 -41.63 -24.61
N LEU A 19 -3.09 -40.96 -25.62
CA LEU A 19 -3.06 -39.50 -25.72
C LEU A 19 -4.49 -39.04 -26.02
N VAL A 20 -5.11 -38.30 -25.10
CA VAL A 20 -6.31 -37.51 -25.41
C VAL A 20 -5.92 -36.04 -25.37
N ARG A 21 -5.91 -35.48 -26.57
CA ARG A 21 -5.79 -34.08 -26.93
C ARG A 21 -7.18 -33.47 -26.85
N ASN A 22 -7.35 -32.33 -26.17
CA ASN A 22 -8.44 -31.34 -26.32
C ASN A 22 -8.16 -30.24 -25.28
N GLY A 23 -8.19 -28.95 -25.55
CA GLY A 23 -8.41 -28.17 -26.76
C GLY A 23 -8.17 -26.71 -26.36
N ALA A 24 -7.34 -26.01 -27.14
CA ALA A 24 -7.05 -24.60 -26.94
C ALA A 24 -8.25 -23.76 -27.41
N LEU A 25 -8.67 -22.78 -26.61
CA LEU A 25 -9.53 -21.68 -27.05
C LEU A 25 -8.75 -20.38 -26.91
N ARG A 26 -8.10 -19.98 -28.01
CA ARG A 26 -7.75 -18.60 -28.34
C ARG A 26 -8.68 -18.23 -29.49
N GLU A 27 -9.58 -17.28 -29.26
CA GLU A 27 -10.22 -16.53 -30.34
C GLU A 27 -9.49 -15.20 -30.46
N GLU A 28 -8.70 -15.07 -31.54
CA GLU A 28 -8.41 -13.79 -32.16
C GLU A 28 -9.56 -13.50 -33.13
N ASP A 29 -10.15 -12.32 -33.05
CA ASP A 29 -10.93 -11.78 -34.16
C ASP A 29 -10.57 -10.31 -34.35
N SER A 30 -9.69 -10.09 -35.32
CA SER A 30 -9.40 -8.80 -35.93
C SER A 30 -10.15 -8.74 -37.25
N PHE A 31 -11.10 -7.83 -37.44
CA PHE A 31 -11.43 -7.32 -38.78
C PHE A 31 -11.88 -5.86 -38.76
N GLN A 32 -11.07 -5.03 -39.42
CA GLN A 32 -11.44 -3.74 -39.98
C GLN A 32 -12.60 -3.87 -40.97
N ARG A 33 -13.48 -2.87 -41.03
CA ARG A 33 -14.14 -2.45 -42.28
C ARG A 33 -14.19 -0.93 -42.36
N GLN A 34 -13.50 -0.39 -43.37
CA GLN A 34 -13.67 0.95 -43.90
C GLN A 34 -14.49 0.89 -45.21
N ALA A 35 -15.19 2.00 -45.49
CA ALA A 35 -15.64 2.53 -46.79
C ALA A 35 -16.83 1.81 -47.49
N THR A 36 -17.80 2.43 -48.19
CA THR A 36 -18.17 3.81 -48.56
C THR A 36 -19.50 3.75 -49.37
N ASN A 37 -20.24 4.88 -49.42
CA ASN A 37 -21.05 5.43 -50.53
C ASN A 37 -22.52 5.03 -50.84
N PHE A 38 -23.36 6.11 -50.79
CA PHE A 38 -24.37 6.62 -51.74
C PHE A 38 -25.52 5.75 -52.32
N GLY A 39 -26.75 6.19 -51.99
CA GLY A 39 -27.75 6.73 -52.96
C GLY A 39 -28.69 5.76 -53.69
N GLY A 40 -30.02 5.98 -53.57
CA GLY A 40 -30.99 5.49 -54.57
C GLY A 40 -32.43 5.22 -54.11
N SER A 41 -33.30 6.23 -54.29
CA SER A 41 -34.73 6.23 -54.70
C SER A 41 -35.62 4.95 -54.61
N GLY A 42 -36.86 5.13 -54.12
CA GLY A 42 -37.98 4.22 -54.44
C GLY A 42 -39.24 4.39 -53.57
N SER A 43 -40.20 5.19 -54.04
CA SER A 43 -41.52 5.50 -53.45
C SER A 43 -42.53 4.33 -53.43
N ARG A 44 -43.52 4.35 -52.52
CA ARG A 44 -44.96 4.56 -52.85
C ARG A 44 -45.91 4.44 -51.63
N ASN A 45 -46.75 5.47 -51.50
CA ASN A 45 -48.21 5.48 -51.23
C ASN A 45 -48.71 4.91 -49.88
N THR A 46 -49.58 5.53 -49.09
CA THR A 46 -50.75 6.39 -49.38
C THR A 46 -51.07 7.30 -48.18
N SER A 47 -51.51 8.53 -48.43
CA SER A 47 -52.42 9.29 -47.55
C SER A 47 -53.70 9.54 -48.36
N PRO A 48 -54.84 9.92 -47.75
CA PRO A 48 -55.18 11.34 -47.90
C PRO A 48 -56.08 12.00 -46.82
N LEU A 49 -55.97 13.33 -46.78
CA LEU A 49 -57.00 14.37 -46.52
C LEU A 49 -57.53 14.54 -45.07
N GLY A 50 -57.61 15.74 -44.49
CA GLY A 50 -57.33 17.08 -45.01
C GLY A 50 -57.58 18.21 -43.99
N ARG A 51 -56.72 19.25 -44.07
CA ARG A 51 -57.01 20.71 -44.12
C ARG A 51 -57.72 21.39 -42.93
N ILE A 52 -57.48 22.64 -42.52
CA ILE A 52 -56.63 23.83 -42.79
C ILE A 52 -56.98 24.78 -41.61
N GLY A 53 -56.13 25.66 -41.04
CA GLY A 53 -54.74 26.03 -41.28
C GLY A 53 -54.34 27.27 -40.46
N SER A 54 -53.11 27.78 -40.71
CA SER A 54 -52.63 29.19 -40.63
C SER A 54 -52.92 30.01 -39.35
N ARG A 55 -51.99 30.70 -38.66
CA ARG A 55 -50.75 31.41 -39.05
C ARG A 55 -49.96 31.81 -37.78
N ASN A 56 -48.68 32.16 -37.99
CA ASN A 56 -47.66 32.66 -37.06
C ASN A 56 -48.11 33.73 -36.03
N THR A 57 -47.50 33.72 -34.83
CA THR A 57 -46.86 34.90 -34.18
C THR A 57 -46.04 34.46 -32.94
N SER A 58 -44.81 34.93 -32.83
CA SER A 58 -44.14 35.25 -31.53
C SER A 58 -44.41 36.74 -31.24
N PRO A 59 -44.13 37.36 -30.07
CA PRO A 59 -43.31 36.93 -28.91
C PRO A 59 -43.89 37.28 -27.51
N SER A 60 -43.23 36.89 -26.40
CA SER A 60 -42.83 37.78 -25.28
C SER A 60 -42.49 37.05 -23.96
N ARG A 61 -41.60 37.69 -23.20
CA ARG A 61 -40.93 37.29 -21.95
C ARG A 61 -41.90 37.09 -20.78
N GLN A 62 -41.66 36.07 -19.95
CA GLN A 62 -42.06 36.09 -18.52
C GLN A 62 -40.96 35.59 -17.59
N LYS A 63 -40.80 36.34 -16.50
CA LYS A 63 -39.82 36.22 -15.41
C LYS A 63 -40.08 34.95 -14.60
N VAL A 64 -39.04 34.16 -14.34
CA VAL A 64 -39.07 33.11 -13.32
C VAL A 64 -38.37 33.61 -12.07
N ILE A 65 -39.16 33.88 -11.03
CA ILE A 65 -38.73 34.10 -9.66
C ILE A 65 -38.27 32.74 -9.11
N LYS A 66 -36.97 32.60 -8.80
CA LYS A 66 -36.44 31.45 -8.07
C LYS A 66 -36.48 31.73 -6.57
N THR A 67 -37.39 31.06 -5.87
CA THR A 67 -37.38 30.93 -4.41
C THR A 67 -36.26 29.97 -3.98
N LYS A 68 -35.42 30.40 -3.03
CA LYS A 68 -34.35 29.60 -2.41
C LYS A 68 -34.95 28.58 -1.42
N PRO A 69 -34.42 27.36 -1.31
CA PRO A 69 -34.57 26.55 -0.10
C PRO A 69 -33.64 27.07 0.99
N ARG A 70 -34.17 27.10 2.21
CA ARG A 70 -33.51 27.51 3.46
C ARG A 70 -32.59 26.40 4.00
N GLY A 71 -31.50 26.81 4.64
CA GLY A 71 -30.86 26.09 5.75
C GLY A 71 -29.75 25.11 5.39
N LEU A 72 -28.53 25.62 5.22
CA LEU A 72 -27.29 24.90 5.49
C LEU A 72 -26.43 25.89 6.27
N ASP A 73 -26.22 25.55 7.54
CA ASP A 73 -25.53 26.37 8.52
C ASP A 73 -24.12 26.74 8.03
N GLU A 74 -23.71 27.97 8.35
CA GLU A 74 -22.39 28.54 8.09
C GLU A 74 -21.29 27.64 8.66
N GLU A 75 -20.70 26.78 7.81
CA GLU A 75 -19.31 26.36 8.04
C GLU A 75 -18.44 27.59 7.80
N THR A 76 -18.03 28.21 8.91
CA THR A 76 -17.02 29.24 8.95
C THR A 76 -15.76 28.67 8.31
N VAL A 77 -15.56 28.98 7.02
CA VAL A 77 -14.29 28.75 6.34
C VAL A 77 -13.29 29.65 7.07
N ALA A 78 -12.58 29.07 8.03
CA ALA A 78 -11.40 29.70 8.61
C ALA A 78 -10.34 29.76 7.52
N THR A 79 -10.38 30.83 6.72
CA THR A 79 -9.29 31.23 5.86
C THR A 79 -8.13 31.57 6.79
N PHE A 80 -7.19 30.64 6.95
CA PHE A 80 -5.91 30.93 7.59
C PHE A 80 -5.15 31.87 6.67
N ASN A 81 -5.42 33.17 6.79
CA ASN A 81 -4.47 34.19 6.37
C ASN A 81 -3.17 33.87 7.11
N LYS A 82 -2.15 33.36 6.40
CA LYS A 82 -0.79 33.36 6.92
C LYS A 82 -0.51 34.80 7.34
N ALA A 83 -0.27 35.03 8.62
CA ALA A 83 0.24 36.30 9.07
C ALA A 83 1.53 36.55 8.27
N VAL A 84 1.51 37.58 7.42
CA VAL A 84 2.71 38.04 6.73
C VAL A 84 3.57 38.64 7.83
N GLN A 85 4.45 37.83 8.40
CA GLN A 85 5.50 38.35 9.25
C GLN A 85 6.35 39.28 8.38
N PRO A 86 6.69 40.49 8.84
CA PRO A 86 7.63 41.33 8.12
C PRO A 86 8.94 40.56 7.94
N ASP A 87 9.52 40.62 6.74
CA ASP A 87 10.86 40.07 6.48
C ASP A 87 11.84 40.75 7.43
N VAL A 88 12.23 40.03 8.48
CA VAL A 88 13.29 40.47 9.39
C VAL A 88 14.58 40.41 8.58
N GLN A 89 15.20 41.56 8.33
CA GLN A 89 16.52 41.59 7.73
C GLN A 89 17.51 40.89 8.65
N MET A 90 18.03 39.77 8.18
CA MET A 90 19.01 38.95 8.87
C MET A 90 20.41 39.55 8.60
N GLU A 91 21.23 39.73 9.64
CA GLU A 91 22.58 40.27 9.46
C GLU A 91 23.51 39.25 8.79
N ASP A 92 23.88 39.48 7.53
CA ASP A 92 24.68 38.55 6.71
C ASP A 92 25.96 38.08 7.41
N ASN A 93 26.63 38.96 8.15
CA ASN A 93 27.88 38.66 8.85
C ASN A 93 27.72 37.60 9.95
N ILE A 94 26.56 37.57 10.63
CA ILE A 94 26.27 36.58 11.68
C ILE A 94 25.97 35.22 11.05
N TRP A 95 25.18 35.20 9.98
CA TRP A 95 24.74 33.96 9.33
C TRP A 95 25.80 33.33 8.41
N ALA A 96 26.67 34.15 7.79
CA ALA A 96 27.79 33.67 6.99
C ALA A 96 28.84 32.91 7.82
N MET A 97 28.90 33.19 9.13
CA MET A 97 29.87 32.60 10.06
C MET A 97 29.25 31.52 10.95
N LEU A 98 28.06 31.01 10.62
CA LEU A 98 27.39 29.98 11.40
C LEU A 98 28.27 28.71 11.44
N PRO A 99 28.65 28.22 12.64
CA PRO A 99 29.40 26.97 12.79
C PRO A 99 28.68 25.80 12.11
N GLU A 100 29.45 24.89 11.49
CA GLU A 100 28.89 23.76 10.74
C GLU A 100 28.03 22.84 11.60
N ASP A 101 28.39 22.65 12.88
CA ASP A 101 27.61 21.86 13.82
C ASP A 101 26.22 22.45 14.07
N LEU A 102 26.14 23.77 14.25
CA LEU A 102 24.85 24.47 14.40
C LEU A 102 24.03 24.42 13.12
N LEU A 103 24.67 24.56 11.96
CA LEU A 103 24.00 24.40 10.67
C LEU A 103 23.40 22.99 10.55
N ASN A 104 24.17 21.94 10.85
CA ASN A 104 23.72 20.55 10.83
C ASN A 104 22.56 20.33 11.81
N GLU A 105 22.64 20.93 13.00
CA GLU A 105 21.63 20.85 14.03
C GLU A 105 20.29 21.50 13.61
N ILE A 106 20.37 22.66 12.95
CA ILE A 106 19.21 23.36 12.38
C ILE A 106 18.60 22.52 11.27
N LEU A 107 19.41 22.09 10.30
CA LEU A 107 18.93 21.31 9.16
C LEU A 107 18.31 19.99 9.61
N ALA A 108 18.89 19.30 10.59
CA ALA A 108 18.33 18.06 11.12
C ALA A 108 16.91 18.22 11.71
N ARG A 109 16.49 19.44 12.06
CA ARG A 109 15.15 19.76 12.58
C ARG A 109 14.17 20.29 11.52
N VAL A 110 14.63 20.50 10.29
CA VAL A 110 13.75 20.92 9.18
C VAL A 110 13.05 19.68 8.61
N PRO A 111 11.76 19.75 8.21
CA PRO A 111 11.10 18.61 7.56
C PRO A 111 11.87 18.11 6.32
N PRO A 112 12.11 16.79 6.18
CA PRO A 112 12.98 16.23 5.14
C PRO A 112 12.64 16.63 3.71
N PHE A 113 11.35 16.79 3.40
CA PHE A 113 10.90 17.21 2.07
C PHE A 113 11.27 18.65 1.72
N MET A 114 11.42 19.53 2.72
CA MET A 114 11.89 20.90 2.53
C MET A 114 13.41 20.92 2.34
N ILE A 115 14.12 20.12 3.11
CA ILE A 115 15.57 19.94 2.98
C ILE A 115 15.94 19.41 1.60
N PHE A 116 15.17 18.46 1.06
CA PHE A 116 15.41 17.88 -0.26
C PHE A 116 15.49 18.95 -1.37
N ARG A 117 14.73 20.06 -1.24
CA ARG A 117 14.78 21.18 -2.19
C ARG A 117 16.09 21.98 -2.13
N LEU A 118 16.83 21.94 -1.02
CA LEU A 118 18.10 22.66 -0.89
C LEU A 118 19.18 22.11 -1.84
N ARG A 119 19.04 20.86 -2.31
CA ARG A 119 19.97 20.24 -3.28
C ARG A 119 20.12 21.05 -4.57
N SER A 120 19.11 21.82 -4.98
CA SER A 120 19.16 22.63 -6.19
C SER A 120 19.81 24.00 -6.00
N VAL A 121 20.18 24.38 -4.77
CA VAL A 121 20.72 25.72 -4.47
C VAL A 121 22.20 25.81 -4.83
N CYS A 122 23.05 24.93 -4.30
CA CYS A 122 24.47 24.86 -4.66
C CYS A 122 25.08 23.48 -4.33
N ARG A 123 26.32 23.23 -4.79
CA ARG A 123 27.04 21.96 -4.56
C ARG A 123 27.25 21.66 -3.08
N ARG A 124 27.52 22.68 -2.25
CA ARG A 124 27.68 22.53 -0.79
C ARG A 124 26.40 22.00 -0.16
N TRP A 125 25.25 22.63 -0.43
CA TRP A 125 23.94 22.18 0.08
C TRP A 125 23.57 20.76 -0.38
N ASN A 126 23.89 20.42 -1.63
CA ASN A 126 23.69 19.05 -2.12
C ASN A 126 24.55 18.02 -1.36
N SER A 127 25.80 18.37 -1.04
CA SER A 127 26.74 17.49 -0.34
C SER A 127 26.41 17.30 1.15
N ILE A 128 25.88 18.32 1.83
CA ILE A 128 25.56 18.25 3.27
C ILE A 128 24.60 17.09 3.58
N LEU A 129 23.66 16.80 2.69
CA LEU A 129 22.65 15.76 2.91
C LEU A 129 23.18 14.34 2.82
N GLN A 130 24.42 14.19 2.39
CA GLN A 130 25.16 12.94 2.36
C GLN A 130 26.32 12.93 3.37
N ASP A 131 26.55 14.05 4.08
CA ASP A 131 27.64 14.16 5.03
C ASP A 131 27.36 13.37 6.32
N ASN A 132 28.38 12.67 6.82
CA ASN A 132 28.26 11.82 8.00
C ASN A 132 27.89 12.62 9.26
N SER A 133 28.36 13.88 9.36
CA SER A 133 28.05 14.75 10.49
C SER A 133 26.56 15.07 10.50
N PHE A 134 26.03 15.57 9.38
CA PHE A 134 24.59 15.82 9.21
C PHE A 134 23.75 14.57 9.48
N LEU A 135 24.12 13.41 8.89
CA LEU A 135 23.37 12.16 9.09
C LEU A 135 23.37 11.72 10.55
N LYS A 136 24.46 11.96 11.29
CA LYS A 136 24.52 11.71 12.74
C LYS A 136 23.53 12.59 13.49
N PHE A 137 23.52 13.92 13.25
CA PHE A 137 22.54 14.82 13.86
C PHE A 137 21.10 14.42 13.48
N HIS A 138 20.83 14.15 12.20
CA HIS A 138 19.51 13.73 11.72
C HIS A 138 19.04 12.41 12.35
N SER A 139 19.93 11.46 12.61
CA SER A 139 19.59 10.20 13.28
C SER A 139 19.15 10.39 14.74
N GLN A 140 19.60 11.47 15.40
CA GLN A 140 19.30 11.78 16.80
C GLN A 140 18.01 12.59 16.96
N VAL A 141 17.57 13.29 15.91
CA VAL A 141 16.33 14.06 15.95
C VAL A 141 15.12 13.11 15.83
N PRO A 142 14.06 13.33 16.61
CA PRO A 142 12.80 12.60 16.45
C PRO A 142 12.23 12.77 15.04
N SER A 143 11.41 11.80 14.62
CA SER A 143 10.67 11.93 13.36
C SER A 143 9.81 13.20 13.37
N HIS A 144 9.69 13.86 12.22
CA HIS A 144 8.80 15.01 12.00
C HIS A 144 7.31 14.65 11.99
N GLY A 145 6.97 13.42 12.33
CA GLY A 145 5.62 12.90 12.43
C GLY A 145 5.24 12.00 11.24
N PRO A 146 4.05 11.40 11.33
CA PRO A 146 3.62 10.36 10.41
C PRO A 146 3.35 10.93 9.02
N CYS A 147 3.81 10.22 8.00
CA CYS A 147 3.48 10.52 6.60
C CYS A 147 2.80 9.32 5.94
N LEU A 148 1.96 9.61 4.95
CA LEU A 148 1.32 8.59 4.11
C LEU A 148 1.96 8.62 2.74
N LEU A 149 2.57 7.50 2.35
CA LEU A 149 3.13 7.33 1.02
C LEU A 149 2.12 6.64 0.13
N THR A 150 1.96 7.20 -1.06
CA THR A 150 1.09 6.67 -2.11
C THR A 150 1.97 6.36 -3.31
N PHE A 151 1.95 5.11 -3.72
CA PHE A 151 2.68 4.63 -4.88
C PHE A 151 1.69 4.15 -5.93
N TRP A 152 1.80 4.72 -7.12
CA TRP A 152 1.04 4.28 -8.27
C TRP A 152 1.94 4.24 -9.49
N ARG A 153 1.81 3.17 -10.26
CA ARG A 153 2.56 3.01 -11.50
C ARG A 153 1.61 3.03 -12.69
N ASN A 154 1.71 4.08 -13.51
CA ASN A 154 1.17 4.08 -14.86
C ASN A 154 2.19 3.45 -15.81
N PRO A 155 1.81 2.91 -16.99
CA PRO A 155 2.75 2.43 -18.00
C PRO A 155 3.75 3.51 -18.47
N GLN A 156 3.44 4.79 -18.27
CA GLN A 156 4.25 5.92 -18.75
C GLN A 156 5.20 6.48 -17.68
N THR A 157 4.79 6.56 -16.40
CA THR A 157 5.66 7.03 -15.30
C THR A 157 5.20 6.49 -13.94
N PRO A 158 6.11 6.01 -13.07
CA PRO A 158 5.78 5.78 -11.66
C PRO A 158 5.60 7.11 -10.94
N GLN A 159 4.47 7.30 -10.28
CA GLN A 159 4.20 8.45 -9.43
C GLN A 159 4.20 8.03 -7.97
N CYS A 160 5.02 8.72 -7.17
CA CYS A 160 5.02 8.60 -5.73
C CYS A 160 4.71 9.96 -5.12
N SER A 161 3.71 10.00 -4.25
CA SER A 161 3.39 11.18 -3.47
C SER A 161 3.38 10.84 -1.99
N VAL A 162 3.81 11.79 -1.17
CA VAL A 162 3.82 11.65 0.28
C VAL A 162 3.02 12.77 0.90
N PHE A 163 2.02 12.43 1.70
CA PHE A 163 1.27 13.38 2.49
C PHE A 163 1.85 13.44 3.91
N SER A 164 2.32 14.61 4.31
CA SER A 164 2.72 14.85 5.70
C SER A 164 1.50 15.22 6.53
N LEU A 165 1.17 14.41 7.55
CA LEU A 165 0.04 14.70 8.43
C LEU A 165 0.24 15.99 9.24
N PRO A 166 1.42 16.27 9.81
CA PRO A 166 1.65 17.50 10.56
C PRO A 166 1.62 18.76 9.69
N LEU A 167 2.23 18.71 8.49
CA LEU A 167 2.25 19.84 7.56
C LEU A 167 0.96 19.98 6.75
N LYS A 168 0.11 18.94 6.73
CA LYS A 168 -1.09 18.83 5.90
C LYS A 168 -0.82 19.13 4.42
N GLN A 169 0.34 18.68 3.93
CA GLN A 169 0.85 19.01 2.61
C GLN A 169 1.32 17.76 1.85
N TRP A 170 1.07 17.76 0.55
CA TRP A 170 1.58 16.76 -0.39
C TRP A 170 2.95 17.15 -0.95
N PHE A 171 3.83 16.16 -0.98
CA PHE A 171 5.15 16.23 -1.60
C PHE A 171 5.24 15.16 -2.68
N ARG A 172 5.80 15.49 -3.84
CA ARG A 172 6.04 14.53 -4.92
C ARG A 172 7.48 14.07 -4.85
N ILE A 173 7.69 12.76 -4.96
CA ILE A 173 9.03 12.16 -5.05
C ILE A 173 9.15 11.51 -6.44
N PRO A 174 10.17 11.88 -7.23
CA PRO A 174 10.40 11.22 -8.51
C PRO A 174 10.90 9.80 -8.27
N PHE A 175 10.21 8.80 -8.82
CA PHE A 175 10.56 7.37 -8.72
C PHE A 175 11.18 6.82 -10.01
N THR A 176 11.70 7.71 -10.86
CA THR A 176 12.38 7.37 -12.11
C THR A 176 13.71 6.64 -11.92
N PHE A 177 14.25 6.66 -10.70
CA PHE A 177 15.50 5.98 -10.35
C PHE A 177 15.33 4.47 -10.10
N LEU A 178 14.09 3.98 -9.98
CA LEU A 178 13.81 2.56 -9.75
C LEU A 178 13.64 1.77 -11.06
N PRO A 179 14.01 0.47 -11.07
CA PRO A 179 13.75 -0.41 -12.21
C PRO A 179 12.26 -0.55 -12.57
N LEU A 180 12.00 -0.78 -13.87
CA LEU A 180 10.65 -0.97 -14.42
C LEU A 180 9.95 -2.26 -13.96
N TRP A 181 10.68 -3.24 -13.42
CA TRP A 181 10.08 -4.42 -12.82
C TRP A 181 9.64 -4.20 -11.36
N ALA A 182 10.10 -3.16 -10.67
CA ALA A 182 9.79 -2.95 -9.24
C ALA A 182 8.43 -2.25 -9.04
N PHE A 183 7.31 -2.98 -9.17
CA PHE A 183 5.96 -2.39 -9.18
C PHE A 183 5.07 -2.74 -7.98
N TRP A 184 5.41 -3.75 -7.17
CA TRP A 184 4.69 -4.04 -5.93
C TRP A 184 5.39 -3.40 -4.74
N LEU A 185 4.73 -2.45 -4.09
CA LEU A 185 5.16 -1.89 -2.81
C LEU A 185 4.83 -2.90 -1.72
N VAL A 186 5.87 -3.49 -1.15
CA VAL A 186 5.76 -4.47 -0.07
C VAL A 186 5.46 -3.76 1.26
N GLY A 187 6.15 -2.66 1.52
CA GLY A 187 6.01 -1.94 2.77
C GLY A 187 7.14 -0.95 3.00
N SER A 188 7.09 -0.32 4.17
CA SER A 188 7.96 0.76 4.60
C SER A 188 8.38 0.54 6.04
N SER A 189 9.64 0.79 6.35
CA SER A 189 10.16 0.72 7.71
C SER A 189 11.42 1.59 7.82
N GLY A 190 11.56 2.36 8.90
CA GLY A 190 12.78 3.13 9.21
C GLY A 190 13.28 4.08 8.11
N GLY A 191 12.39 4.57 7.24
CA GLY A 191 12.74 5.42 6.09
C GLY A 191 13.17 4.71 4.82
N LEU A 192 13.17 3.38 4.83
CA LEU A 192 13.34 2.55 3.65
C LEU A 192 11.98 2.10 3.11
N LEU A 193 11.93 1.84 1.80
CA LEU A 193 10.83 1.17 1.13
C LEU A 193 11.30 -0.14 0.53
N CYS A 194 10.46 -1.17 0.63
CA CYS A 194 10.69 -2.45 -0.03
C CYS A 194 9.74 -2.59 -1.22
N PHE A 195 10.29 -2.96 -2.36
CA PHE A 195 9.56 -3.28 -3.58
C PHE A 195 9.84 -4.73 -3.99
N SER A 196 8.86 -5.33 -4.65
CA SER A 196 9.00 -6.60 -5.32
C SER A 196 8.45 -6.53 -6.74
N GLY A 197 8.80 -7.52 -7.54
CA GLY A 197 8.42 -7.56 -8.93
C GLY A 197 8.98 -8.76 -9.66
N VAL A 198 8.62 -8.86 -10.94
CA VAL A 198 9.12 -9.90 -11.83
C VAL A 198 9.93 -9.26 -12.95
N ASP A 199 11.16 -9.72 -13.12
CA ASP A 199 12.03 -9.38 -14.24
C ASP A 199 12.19 -10.63 -15.12
N GLY A 200 11.49 -10.64 -16.27
CA GLY A 200 11.33 -11.83 -17.10
C GLY A 200 10.54 -12.93 -16.39
N LEU A 201 11.24 -13.99 -15.97
CA LEU A 201 10.66 -15.11 -15.19
C LEU A 201 11.16 -15.12 -13.73
N THR A 202 11.98 -14.14 -13.34
CA THR A 202 12.62 -14.12 -12.02
C THR A 202 11.91 -13.15 -11.08
N PHE A 203 11.51 -13.62 -9.90
CA PHE A 203 11.01 -12.75 -8.86
C PHE A 203 12.20 -12.06 -8.17
N LYS A 204 12.11 -10.74 -8.03
CA LYS A 204 13.16 -9.91 -7.46
C LYS A 204 12.60 -9.00 -6.39
N THR A 205 13.45 -8.69 -5.40
CA THR A 205 13.15 -7.79 -4.30
C THR A 205 14.19 -6.69 -4.27
N LEU A 206 13.76 -5.47 -3.99
CA LEU A 206 14.60 -4.28 -3.94
C LEU A 206 14.22 -3.45 -2.72
N VAL A 207 15.23 -2.87 -2.07
CA VAL A 207 15.05 -1.88 -1.01
C VAL A 207 15.61 -0.55 -1.47
N CYS A 208 14.88 0.54 -1.22
CA CYS A 208 15.31 1.88 -1.59
C CYS A 208 15.07 2.91 -0.49
N ASN A 209 15.87 3.96 -0.52
CA ASN A 209 15.61 5.20 0.18
C ASN A 209 15.18 6.26 -0.85
N PRO A 210 13.90 6.68 -0.85
CA PRO A 210 13.39 7.67 -1.81
C PRO A 210 14.04 9.06 -1.70
N LEU A 211 14.53 9.44 -0.51
CA LEU A 211 15.12 10.76 -0.29
C LEU A 211 16.57 10.84 -0.78
N THR A 212 17.33 9.76 -0.66
CA THR A 212 18.71 9.68 -1.20
C THR A 212 18.74 9.18 -2.64
N GLN A 213 17.62 8.64 -3.14
CA GLN A 213 17.52 7.97 -4.45
C GLN A 213 18.46 6.77 -4.59
N SER A 214 18.93 6.22 -3.47
CA SER A 214 19.74 5.00 -3.44
C SER A 214 18.84 3.78 -3.35
N TRP A 215 19.22 2.72 -4.04
CA TRP A 215 18.53 1.43 -3.95
C TRP A 215 19.50 0.28 -4.09
N ARG A 216 19.05 -0.89 -3.63
CA ARG A 216 19.78 -2.15 -3.71
C ARG A 216 18.82 -3.28 -4.05
N ILE A 217 19.22 -4.11 -5.02
CA ILE A 217 18.55 -5.38 -5.29
C ILE A 217 19.04 -6.41 -4.28
N LEU A 218 18.11 -7.13 -3.67
CA LEU A 218 18.43 -8.23 -2.77
C LEU A 218 18.83 -9.46 -3.59
N PRO A 219 19.72 -10.33 -3.06
CA PRO A 219 20.01 -11.61 -3.68
C PRO A 219 18.73 -12.43 -3.86
N SER A 220 18.74 -13.38 -4.79
CA SER A 220 17.61 -14.29 -4.96
C SER A 220 17.39 -15.13 -3.69
N MET A 221 16.12 -15.30 -3.33
CA MET A 221 15.70 -16.28 -2.32
C MET A 221 16.09 -17.69 -2.76
N HIS A 222 16.22 -18.62 -1.80
CA HIS A 222 16.47 -20.03 -2.10
C HIS A 222 15.33 -20.61 -2.93
N TYR A 223 14.09 -20.20 -2.61
CA TYR A 223 12.91 -20.55 -3.37
C TYR A 223 12.38 -19.29 -4.08
N ASN A 224 12.97 -18.98 -5.24
CA ASN A 224 12.64 -17.80 -6.04
C ASN A 224 11.26 -17.90 -6.71
N GLN A 225 10.24 -17.49 -5.96
CA GLN A 225 8.85 -17.41 -6.37
C GLN A 225 8.20 -16.23 -5.64
N GLN A 226 6.98 -15.88 -6.01
CA GLN A 226 6.23 -14.84 -5.31
C GLN A 226 5.96 -15.26 -3.85
N ARG A 227 6.18 -14.34 -2.93
CA ARG A 227 6.06 -14.54 -1.47
C ARG A 227 5.34 -13.35 -0.87
N GLN A 228 4.69 -13.57 0.27
CA GLN A 228 4.35 -12.48 1.16
C GLN A 228 5.64 -11.96 1.81
N LEU A 229 5.85 -10.66 1.75
CA LEU A 229 7.07 -10.03 2.25
C LEU A 229 6.71 -8.97 3.30
N ILE A 230 7.56 -8.84 4.30
CA ILE A 230 7.54 -7.71 5.23
C ILE A 230 8.97 -7.27 5.52
N MET A 231 9.18 -5.96 5.61
CA MET A 231 10.48 -5.37 5.91
C MET A 231 10.48 -4.77 7.31
N VAL A 232 11.57 -4.98 8.03
CA VAL A 232 11.78 -4.48 9.38
C VAL A 232 13.15 -3.84 9.44
N VAL A 233 13.23 -2.59 9.89
CA VAL A 233 14.50 -1.90 10.16
C VAL A 233 14.82 -1.98 11.64
N ASP A 234 16.04 -2.44 11.95
CA ASP A 234 16.67 -2.25 13.25
C ASP A 234 17.45 -0.94 13.24
N ARG A 235 16.96 0.03 14.01
CA ARG A 235 17.57 1.37 14.10
C ARG A 235 18.88 1.37 14.88
N MET A 236 19.00 0.51 15.89
CA MET A 236 20.19 0.44 16.72
C MET A 236 21.35 -0.11 15.91
N ASP A 237 21.05 -1.17 15.16
CA ASP A 237 22.02 -1.87 14.32
C ASP A 237 22.20 -1.26 12.92
N ARG A 238 21.43 -0.20 12.60
CA ARG A 238 21.35 0.43 11.26
C ARG A 238 21.28 -0.60 10.14
N SER A 239 20.45 -1.61 10.36
CA SER A 239 20.30 -2.75 9.45
C SER A 239 18.83 -3.02 9.20
N PHE A 240 18.54 -3.80 8.19
CA PHE A 240 17.18 -4.20 7.90
C PHE A 240 17.12 -5.68 7.57
N LYS A 241 15.96 -6.26 7.86
CA LYS A 241 15.62 -7.63 7.52
C LYS A 241 14.37 -7.62 6.64
N VAL A 242 14.35 -8.54 5.68
CA VAL A 242 13.16 -8.82 4.88
C VAL A 242 12.74 -10.25 5.17
N ILE A 243 11.53 -10.43 5.66
CA ILE A 243 10.97 -11.73 6.00
C ILE A 243 10.05 -12.13 4.85
N ALA A 244 10.33 -13.29 4.26
CA ALA A 244 9.51 -13.91 3.23
C ALA A 244 8.78 -15.11 3.81
N THR A 245 7.45 -15.01 3.86
CA THR A 245 6.56 -16.09 4.27
C THR A 245 5.96 -16.78 3.04
N SER A 246 5.24 -17.88 3.25
CA SER A 246 4.68 -18.68 2.16
C SER A 246 3.75 -17.88 1.24
N ASP A 247 3.63 -18.33 0.00
CA ASP A 247 2.66 -17.80 -0.95
C ASP A 247 1.22 -18.03 -0.45
N ILE A 248 0.33 -17.07 -0.74
CA ILE A 248 -1.12 -17.16 -0.48
C ILE A 248 -1.76 -18.22 -1.38
N TYR A 249 -1.21 -18.39 -2.59
CA TYR A 249 -1.81 -19.18 -3.67
C TYR A 249 -0.99 -20.43 -4.03
N GLY A 250 0.08 -20.71 -3.30
CA GLY A 250 0.97 -21.83 -3.58
C GLY A 250 0.50 -23.13 -2.92
N ASP A 251 0.44 -24.21 -3.69
CA ASP A 251 0.11 -25.56 -3.19
C ASP A 251 1.17 -26.14 -2.23
N LYS A 252 2.36 -25.53 -2.15
CA LYS A 252 3.49 -26.02 -1.35
C LYS A 252 3.78 -25.04 -0.21
N SER A 253 3.77 -25.55 1.02
CA SER A 253 4.32 -24.80 2.16
C SER A 253 5.82 -24.67 1.99
N LEU A 254 6.30 -23.42 2.04
CA LEU A 254 7.69 -23.06 1.84
C LEU A 254 8.28 -22.58 3.17
N PRO A 255 9.58 -22.84 3.40
CA PRO A 255 10.23 -22.33 4.59
C PRO A 255 10.15 -20.81 4.62
N THR A 256 10.08 -20.25 5.83
CA THR A 256 10.23 -18.81 5.99
C THR A 256 11.67 -18.46 5.68
N GLU A 257 11.90 -17.47 4.82
CA GLU A 257 13.24 -16.98 4.53
C GLU A 257 13.43 -15.60 5.15
N VAL A 258 14.56 -15.37 5.81
CA VAL A 258 14.91 -14.06 6.36
C VAL A 258 16.18 -13.57 5.70
N TYR A 259 16.07 -12.44 5.01
CA TYR A 259 17.20 -11.69 4.52
C TYR A 259 17.79 -10.84 5.65
N ASP A 260 19.10 -10.87 5.81
CA ASP A 260 19.84 -9.97 6.70
C ASP A 260 20.73 -9.02 5.88
N SER A 261 20.53 -7.71 6.04
CA SER A 261 21.28 -6.71 5.27
C SER A 261 22.78 -6.69 5.59
N LYS A 262 23.18 -6.98 6.83
CA LYS A 262 24.59 -7.02 7.25
C LYS A 262 25.32 -8.18 6.61
N LEU A 263 24.66 -9.34 6.55
CA LEU A 263 25.23 -10.55 5.95
C LEU A 263 25.06 -10.60 4.43
N ASN A 264 24.16 -9.78 3.88
CA ASN A 264 23.74 -9.81 2.48
C ASN A 264 23.28 -11.22 2.03
N LYS A 265 22.55 -11.93 2.89
CA LYS A 265 22.18 -13.33 2.64
C LYS A 265 20.79 -13.63 3.17
N TRP A 266 20.12 -14.54 2.48
CA TRP A 266 18.91 -15.19 2.97
C TRP A 266 19.29 -16.35 3.89
N SER A 267 18.47 -16.57 4.89
CA SER A 267 18.56 -17.69 5.83
C SER A 267 17.23 -18.41 5.88
N LEU A 268 17.28 -19.75 5.95
CA LEU A 268 16.09 -20.58 6.04
C LEU A 268 15.69 -20.75 7.52
N HIS A 269 14.44 -20.39 7.81
CA HIS A 269 13.80 -20.54 9.11
C HIS A 269 12.67 -21.58 8.99
N GLN A 270 11.92 -21.80 10.09
CA GLN A 270 10.90 -22.83 10.12
C GLN A 270 9.83 -22.63 9.04
N THR A 271 9.41 -23.74 8.43
CA THR A 271 8.24 -23.80 7.54
C THR A 271 6.97 -23.69 8.35
N MET A 272 6.07 -22.79 7.93
CA MET A 272 4.76 -22.66 8.56
C MET A 272 3.98 -23.98 8.39
N PRO A 273 3.30 -24.48 9.45
CA PRO A 273 2.53 -25.72 9.35
C PRO A 273 1.51 -25.67 8.20
N ALA A 274 1.56 -26.65 7.29
CA ALA A 274 0.77 -26.67 6.05
C ALA A 274 -0.76 -26.68 6.24
N VAL A 275 -1.23 -26.95 7.46
CA VAL A 275 -2.65 -26.90 7.82
C VAL A 275 -3.21 -25.47 7.89
N ASN A 276 -2.34 -24.46 7.91
CA ASN A 276 -2.74 -23.07 8.08
C ASN A 276 -2.79 -22.32 6.75
N LEU A 277 -3.99 -21.93 6.33
CA LEU A 277 -4.16 -20.95 5.26
C LEU A 277 -4.09 -19.56 5.87
N CYS A 278 -3.12 -18.72 5.47
CA CYS A 278 -2.95 -17.37 6.04
C CYS A 278 -3.48 -16.27 5.13
N SER A 279 -3.96 -15.20 5.77
CA SER A 279 -4.31 -13.93 5.12
C SER A 279 -3.04 -13.21 4.62
N SER A 280 -3.21 -12.28 3.67
CA SER A 280 -2.13 -11.36 3.23
C SER A 280 -1.76 -10.29 4.24
N LYS A 281 -2.48 -10.25 5.36
CA LYS A 281 -2.48 -9.14 6.32
C LYS A 281 -1.54 -9.49 7.48
N MET A 282 -0.31 -8.97 7.37
CA MET A 282 0.76 -9.16 8.35
C MET A 282 0.90 -7.95 9.27
N ALA A 283 1.19 -8.20 10.54
CA ALA A 283 1.59 -7.17 11.49
C ALA A 283 2.90 -7.57 12.19
N PHE A 284 3.87 -6.67 12.23
CA PHE A 284 5.15 -6.92 12.92
C PHE A 284 5.32 -5.96 14.09
N CYS A 285 5.48 -6.49 15.30
CA CYS A 285 5.80 -5.72 16.49
C CYS A 285 6.60 -6.57 17.49
N ASP A 286 7.48 -5.97 18.28
CA ASP A 286 8.29 -6.65 19.30
C ASP A 286 9.01 -7.93 18.82
N SER A 287 9.70 -7.85 17.67
CA SER A 287 10.41 -8.99 17.05
C SER A 287 9.51 -10.19 16.69
N ARG A 288 8.20 -9.97 16.59
CA ARG A 288 7.19 -10.97 16.29
C ARG A 288 6.37 -10.55 15.08
N LEU A 289 6.22 -11.47 14.15
CA LEU A 289 5.38 -11.33 12.97
C LEU A 289 4.07 -12.09 13.22
N TYR A 290 2.94 -11.43 13.04
CA TYR A 290 1.60 -11.97 13.27
C TYR A 290 0.84 -12.09 11.95
N LEU A 291 0.23 -13.26 11.73
CA LEU A 291 -0.63 -13.54 10.59
C LEU A 291 -1.98 -14.09 11.08
N GLU A 292 -3.05 -13.63 10.47
CA GLU A 292 -4.37 -14.22 10.60
C GLU A 292 -4.44 -15.52 9.78
N THR A 293 -4.84 -16.62 10.41
CA THR A 293 -5.18 -17.85 9.70
C THR A 293 -6.67 -17.85 9.34
N LEU A 294 -6.97 -18.13 8.09
CA LEU A 294 -8.32 -18.24 7.51
C LEU A 294 -8.90 -19.64 7.72
N SER A 295 -8.06 -20.67 7.78
CA SER A 295 -8.46 -22.06 8.06
C SER A 295 -7.29 -22.81 8.69
N PRO A 296 -7.42 -23.32 9.94
CA PRO A 296 -8.46 -22.95 10.91
C PRO A 296 -8.37 -21.45 11.28
N LEU A 297 -9.49 -20.83 11.66
CA LEU A 297 -9.49 -19.42 12.08
C LEU A 297 -8.69 -19.22 13.37
N GLY A 298 -7.68 -18.35 13.33
CA GLY A 298 -6.72 -18.22 14.42
C GLY A 298 -5.63 -17.19 14.15
N LEU A 299 -4.66 -17.13 15.08
CA LEU A 299 -3.55 -16.19 15.03
C LEU A 299 -2.23 -16.97 15.06
N MET A 300 -1.46 -16.88 13.99
CA MET A 300 -0.10 -17.41 13.94
C MET A 300 0.90 -16.30 14.25
N MET A 301 1.92 -16.65 15.02
CA MET A 301 3.02 -15.78 15.37
C MET A 301 4.33 -16.44 14.97
N TYR A 302 5.16 -15.69 14.27
CA TYR A 302 6.53 -16.05 13.97
C TYR A 302 7.48 -15.19 14.80
N ARG A 303 8.41 -15.87 15.47
CA ARG A 303 9.46 -15.27 16.29
C ARG A 303 10.72 -15.09 15.47
N LEU A 304 11.13 -13.84 15.24
CA LEU A 304 12.29 -13.54 14.39
C LEU A 304 13.63 -13.98 15.01
N ASP A 305 13.71 -13.97 16.34
CA ASP A 305 14.87 -14.35 17.14
C ASP A 305 15.16 -15.86 17.11
N THR A 306 14.12 -16.68 17.26
CA THR A 306 14.23 -18.15 17.28
C THR A 306 13.99 -18.79 15.90
N GLY A 307 13.35 -18.04 14.99
CA GLY A 307 12.96 -18.54 13.67
C GLY A 307 11.82 -19.55 13.68
N GLN A 308 10.99 -19.51 14.72
CA GLN A 308 9.93 -20.49 14.94
C GLN A 308 8.52 -19.90 14.80
N TRP A 309 7.60 -20.75 14.36
CA TRP A 309 6.17 -20.48 14.24
C TRP A 309 5.41 -21.08 15.42
N GLU A 310 4.47 -20.30 15.94
CA GLU A 310 3.62 -20.70 17.05
C GLU A 310 2.18 -20.25 16.82
N HIS A 311 1.25 -21.08 17.28
CA HIS A 311 -0.16 -20.75 17.26
C HIS A 311 -0.57 -20.07 18.57
N ILE A 312 -1.19 -18.90 18.47
CA ILE A 312 -1.76 -18.19 19.59
C ILE A 312 -3.26 -18.52 19.65
N PRO A 313 -3.76 -19.13 20.75
CA PRO A 313 -5.16 -19.54 20.88
C PRO A 313 -6.13 -18.37 21.17
N ALA A 314 -5.90 -17.20 20.55
CA ALA A 314 -6.76 -16.03 20.66
C ALA A 314 -7.94 -16.16 19.69
N LYS A 315 -9.13 -16.45 20.23
CA LYS A 315 -10.35 -16.63 19.43
C LYS A 315 -10.79 -15.30 18.80
N PHE A 316 -10.85 -15.26 17.48
CA PHE A 316 -11.32 -14.08 16.75
C PHE A 316 -12.77 -13.73 17.12
N PRO A 317 -13.14 -12.44 17.05
CA PRO A 317 -14.52 -12.01 17.27
C PRO A 317 -15.52 -12.75 16.40
N ARG A 318 -16.68 -13.11 16.97
CA ARG A 318 -17.76 -13.77 16.21
C ARG A 318 -18.29 -12.84 15.10
N SER A 319 -18.65 -13.43 13.97
CA SER A 319 -19.19 -12.71 12.81
C SER A 319 -18.25 -11.67 12.21
N LEU A 320 -16.94 -11.89 12.34
CA LEU A 320 -15.92 -11.12 11.61
C LEU A 320 -16.01 -11.48 10.12
N LEU A 321 -16.25 -10.47 9.29
CA LEU A 321 -16.33 -10.60 7.83
C LEU A 321 -14.96 -10.36 7.19
N ASP A 322 -14.31 -9.27 7.57
CA ASP A 322 -12.99 -8.87 7.09
C ASP A 322 -12.18 -8.39 8.29
N GLY A 323 -11.07 -9.04 8.61
CA GLY A 323 -10.11 -8.64 9.64
C GLY A 323 -8.82 -8.08 9.05
N TYR A 324 -8.18 -7.12 9.72
CA TYR A 324 -6.84 -6.61 9.41
C TYR A 324 -6.04 -6.56 10.70
N LEU A 325 -4.85 -7.15 10.69
CA LEU A 325 -3.90 -7.01 11.79
C LEU A 325 -3.09 -5.73 11.60
N VAL A 326 -2.95 -4.96 12.67
CA VAL A 326 -2.21 -3.71 12.68
C VAL A 326 -1.26 -3.72 13.87
N ALA A 327 0.02 -3.52 13.59
CA ALA A 327 1.04 -3.41 14.62
C ALA A 327 0.92 -2.07 15.35
N GLY A 328 0.95 -2.13 16.68
CA GLY A 328 0.99 -0.98 17.55
C GLY A 328 2.41 -0.59 17.96
N THR A 329 2.54 0.43 18.81
CA THR A 329 3.80 0.68 19.52
C THR A 329 4.17 -0.51 20.43
N GLN A 330 5.48 -0.82 20.52
CA GLN A 330 6.02 -1.89 21.36
C GLN A 330 5.42 -3.27 21.03
N LYS A 331 4.66 -3.87 21.96
CA LYS A 331 4.04 -5.20 21.84
C LYS A 331 2.56 -5.13 21.44
N ARG A 332 2.00 -3.92 21.25
CA ARG A 332 0.58 -3.77 21.00
C ARG A 332 0.24 -4.36 19.63
N LEU A 333 -0.85 -5.12 19.58
CA LEU A 333 -1.37 -5.71 18.35
C LEU A 333 -2.85 -5.41 18.30
N PHE A 334 -3.29 -4.81 17.20
CA PHE A 334 -4.68 -4.48 16.95
C PHE A 334 -5.27 -5.39 15.88
N LEU A 335 -6.52 -5.77 16.08
CA LEU A 335 -7.38 -6.34 15.06
C LEU A 335 -8.39 -5.27 14.68
N VAL A 336 -8.46 -4.93 13.41
CA VAL A 336 -9.44 -4.00 12.85
C VAL A 336 -10.36 -4.81 11.98
N GLY A 337 -11.65 -4.78 12.26
CA GLY A 337 -12.55 -5.74 11.62
C GLY A 337 -13.96 -5.25 11.40
N ARG A 338 -14.49 -5.62 10.24
CA ARG A 338 -15.91 -5.48 9.92
C ARG A 338 -16.68 -6.63 10.54
N ILE A 339 -17.65 -6.32 11.39
CA ILE A 339 -18.57 -7.31 11.97
C ILE A 339 -19.98 -7.05 11.46
N GLY A 340 -20.67 -8.13 11.12
CA GLY A 340 -22.11 -8.12 10.85
C GLY A 340 -22.60 -9.44 10.29
N LEU A 341 -23.86 -9.75 10.52
CA LEU A 341 -24.55 -10.91 9.92
C LEU A 341 -25.31 -10.51 8.65
N TYR A 342 -25.83 -9.29 8.60
CA TYR A 342 -26.61 -8.73 7.49
C TYR A 342 -26.07 -7.36 7.09
N SER A 343 -26.26 -6.99 5.83
CA SER A 343 -25.69 -5.78 5.21
C SER A 343 -26.04 -4.47 5.92
N ASN A 344 -27.19 -4.40 6.59
CA ASN A 344 -27.70 -3.23 7.31
C ASN A 344 -27.24 -3.12 8.78
N LEU A 345 -26.65 -4.18 9.34
CA LEU A 345 -26.18 -4.23 10.74
C LEU A 345 -24.66 -4.30 10.86
N GLN A 346 -23.94 -3.96 9.79
CA GLN A 346 -22.49 -3.97 9.78
C GLN A 346 -21.90 -2.80 10.58
N SER A 347 -20.79 -3.06 11.27
CA SER A 347 -20.00 -2.05 11.96
C SER A 347 -18.52 -2.36 11.84
N MET A 348 -17.69 -1.32 11.92
CA MET A 348 -16.24 -1.46 12.01
C MET A 348 -15.81 -1.30 13.47
N LYS A 349 -15.02 -2.25 13.95
CA LYS A 349 -14.57 -2.32 15.34
C LYS A 349 -13.06 -2.56 15.39
N ILE A 350 -12.48 -2.17 16.51
CA ILE A 350 -11.05 -2.27 16.78
C ILE A 350 -10.88 -2.99 18.11
N TRP A 351 -10.11 -4.07 18.09
CA TRP A 351 -9.71 -4.84 19.26
C TRP A 351 -8.20 -4.73 19.47
N GLU A 352 -7.79 -4.83 20.72
CA GLU A 352 -6.40 -4.98 21.12
C GLU A 352 -6.21 -6.38 21.72
N LEU A 353 -5.10 -7.04 21.40
CA LEU A 353 -4.77 -8.34 21.98
C LEU A 353 -4.25 -8.15 23.41
N ASP A 354 -4.98 -8.68 24.39
CA ASP A 354 -4.45 -8.85 25.75
C ASP A 354 -3.51 -10.05 25.76
N HIS A 355 -2.20 -9.80 25.81
CA HIS A 355 -1.17 -10.85 25.82
C HIS A 355 -1.20 -11.71 27.09
N THR A 356 -1.77 -11.22 28.19
CA THR A 356 -1.83 -11.97 29.45
C THR A 356 -2.99 -12.97 29.43
N LYS A 357 -4.15 -12.55 28.92
CA LYS A 357 -5.35 -13.38 28.85
C LYS A 357 -5.53 -14.10 27.51
N ILE A 358 -4.72 -13.75 26.52
CA ILE A 358 -4.76 -14.27 25.15
C ILE A 358 -6.16 -14.10 24.54
N LEU A 359 -6.70 -12.89 24.63
CA LEU A 359 -8.02 -12.55 24.11
C LEU A 359 -8.08 -11.15 23.50
N TRP A 360 -8.97 -10.99 22.53
CA TRP A 360 -9.23 -9.72 21.88
C TRP A 360 -10.18 -8.86 22.74
N VAL A 361 -9.70 -7.70 23.17
CA VAL A 361 -10.48 -6.72 23.94
C VAL A 361 -10.91 -5.59 23.02
N GLU A 362 -12.23 -5.32 22.92
CA GLU A 362 -12.73 -4.20 22.11
C GLU A 362 -12.32 -2.87 22.74
N ILE A 363 -11.56 -2.05 22.01
CA ILE A 363 -11.09 -0.75 22.48
C ILE A 363 -11.85 0.42 21.86
N SER A 364 -12.42 0.21 20.66
CA SER A 364 -13.10 1.26 19.93
C SER A 364 -14.04 0.72 18.85
N ARG A 365 -15.06 1.50 18.52
CA ARG A 365 -16.01 1.25 17.45
C ARG A 365 -16.12 2.48 16.57
N MET A 366 -16.00 2.29 15.26
CA MET A 366 -16.17 3.36 14.28
C MET A 366 -17.60 3.91 14.36
N PRO A 367 -17.77 5.23 14.59
CA PRO A 367 -19.09 5.84 14.59
C PRO A 367 -19.81 5.63 13.24
N PRO A 368 -21.14 5.36 13.23
CA PRO A 368 -21.88 5.05 12.00
C PRO A 368 -21.77 6.10 10.89
N ARG A 369 -21.62 7.38 11.26
CA ARG A 369 -21.40 8.50 10.32
C ARG A 369 -20.12 8.32 9.50
N TYR A 370 -19.03 7.88 10.13
CA TYR A 370 -17.77 7.63 9.44
C TYR A 370 -17.86 6.34 8.62
N PHE A 371 -18.51 5.30 9.14
CA PHE A 371 -18.70 4.04 8.42
C PHE A 371 -19.44 4.26 7.10
N ARG A 372 -20.58 4.96 7.10
CA ARG A 372 -21.35 5.27 5.89
C ARG A 372 -20.63 6.21 4.92
N ALA A 373 -19.80 7.11 5.46
CA ALA A 373 -19.01 8.02 4.65
C ALA A 373 -17.77 7.37 4.05
N LEU A 374 -17.19 6.36 4.71
CA LEU A 374 -16.03 5.60 4.21
C LEU A 374 -16.47 4.51 3.22
N LEU A 375 -17.53 3.78 3.55
CA LEU A 375 -18.05 2.64 2.80
C LEU A 375 -19.48 2.94 2.36
N ARG A 376 -19.66 3.17 1.06
CA ARG A 376 -20.99 3.50 0.52
C ARG A 376 -21.84 2.25 0.42
N LEU A 377 -21.21 1.12 0.09
CA LEU A 377 -21.82 -0.19 0.04
C LEU A 377 -21.27 -1.05 1.19
N SER A 378 -22.12 -1.86 1.79
CA SER A 378 -21.74 -2.77 2.89
C SER A 378 -20.69 -3.80 2.46
N ALA A 379 -20.73 -4.26 1.20
CA ALA A 379 -19.77 -5.21 0.63
C ALA A 379 -18.51 -4.54 0.02
N GLU A 380 -18.35 -3.22 0.16
CA GLU A 380 -17.21 -2.51 -0.43
C GLU A 380 -15.90 -2.97 0.22
N ARG A 381 -14.84 -3.17 -0.57
CA ARG A 381 -13.51 -3.49 -0.01
C ARG A 381 -12.89 -2.24 0.63
N PHE A 382 -12.22 -2.46 1.74
CA PHE A 382 -11.42 -1.46 2.42
C PHE A 382 -10.05 -2.04 2.72
N GLU A 383 -9.06 -1.17 2.83
CA GLU A 383 -7.74 -1.50 3.35
C GLU A 383 -7.52 -0.80 4.68
N CYS A 384 -6.73 -1.45 5.52
CA CYS A 384 -6.32 -0.90 6.79
C CYS A 384 -4.84 -1.17 7.00
N PHE A 385 -4.13 -0.13 7.41
CA PHE A 385 -2.72 -0.18 7.73
C PHE A 385 -2.47 0.75 8.91
N GLY A 386 -1.42 0.49 9.68
CA GLY A 386 -1.06 1.30 10.83
C GLY A 386 0.42 1.48 11.00
N GLN A 387 0.76 2.51 11.73
CA GLN A 387 2.10 2.77 12.22
C GLN A 387 1.96 3.38 13.61
N ASP A 388 2.77 2.87 14.55
CA ASP A 388 2.70 3.26 15.94
C ASP A 388 1.29 3.05 16.49
N ASN A 389 0.59 4.08 16.97
CA ASN A 389 -0.78 3.98 17.48
C ASN A 389 -1.80 4.66 16.55
N LEU A 390 -1.45 4.81 15.27
CA LEU A 390 -2.30 5.38 14.24
C LEU A 390 -2.79 4.30 13.29
N ILE A 391 -4.10 4.28 13.07
CA ILE A 391 -4.77 3.32 12.18
C ILE A 391 -5.43 4.09 11.05
N CYS A 392 -5.01 3.83 9.82
CA CYS A 392 -5.58 4.44 8.63
C CYS A 392 -6.52 3.46 7.93
N PHE A 393 -7.63 4.00 7.43
CA PHE A 393 -8.64 3.29 6.67
C PHE A 393 -8.77 3.93 5.30
N THR A 394 -8.68 3.13 4.25
CA THR A 394 -8.85 3.58 2.87
C THR A 394 -9.94 2.76 2.18
N SER A 395 -10.80 3.45 1.43
CA SER A 395 -11.77 2.81 0.52
C SER A 395 -11.21 2.83 -0.90
N TRP A 396 -11.44 1.74 -1.63
CA TRP A 396 -11.02 1.61 -3.03
C TRP A 396 -11.80 2.53 -3.98
N THR A 397 -13.02 2.96 -3.62
CA THR A 397 -13.90 3.69 -4.54
C THR A 397 -14.00 5.18 -4.25
N GLN A 398 -13.84 5.60 -2.98
CA GLN A 398 -14.10 6.97 -2.58
C GLN A 398 -12.87 7.87 -2.59
N GLY A 399 -11.67 7.28 -2.65
CA GLY A 399 -10.40 8.00 -2.59
C GLY A 399 -10.12 8.67 -1.24
N LYS A 400 -11.07 8.67 -0.29
CA LYS A 400 -10.95 9.27 1.05
C LYS A 400 -10.24 8.33 2.01
N SER A 401 -9.44 8.92 2.91
CA SER A 401 -8.79 8.20 4.01
C SER A 401 -9.28 8.71 5.36
N LEU A 402 -9.58 7.80 6.27
CA LEU A 402 -9.94 8.09 7.65
C LEU A 402 -8.80 7.63 8.57
N LEU A 403 -8.41 8.49 9.50
CA LEU A 403 -7.39 8.20 10.50
C LEU A 403 -8.03 8.05 11.88
N TYR A 404 -7.63 7.01 12.60
CA TYR A 404 -7.94 6.82 14.01
C TYR A 404 -6.66 6.88 14.84
N ASP A 405 -6.64 7.80 15.80
CA ASP A 405 -5.60 7.90 16.82
C ASP A 405 -6.07 7.11 18.05
N VAL A 406 -5.39 5.99 18.32
CA VAL A 406 -5.78 5.07 19.41
C VAL A 406 -5.61 5.74 20.77
N ASP A 407 -4.55 6.53 20.95
CA ASP A 407 -4.21 7.14 22.24
C ASP A 407 -5.16 8.31 22.54
N LYS A 408 -5.49 9.12 21.53
CA LYS A 408 -6.46 10.21 21.66
C LYS A 408 -7.92 9.75 21.53
N LYS A 409 -8.15 8.50 21.14
CA LYS A 409 -9.46 7.94 20.75
C LYS A 409 -10.22 8.83 19.77
N ALA A 410 -9.50 9.47 18.85
CA ALA A 410 -10.03 10.50 17.96
C ALA A 410 -10.03 10.03 16.50
N TRP A 411 -11.10 10.38 15.79
CA TRP A 411 -11.27 10.10 14.36
C TRP A 411 -11.10 11.39 13.56
N SER A 412 -10.28 11.37 12.51
CA SER A 412 -10.08 12.53 11.65
C SER A 412 -9.99 12.13 10.17
N TRP A 413 -10.60 12.92 9.30
CA TRP A 413 -10.46 12.74 7.85
C TRP A 413 -9.15 13.33 7.37
N ILE A 414 -8.48 12.62 6.47
CA ILE A 414 -7.29 13.12 5.79
C ILE A 414 -7.76 13.90 4.56
N ALA A 415 -7.78 15.23 4.67
CA ALA A 415 -8.19 16.12 3.58
C ALA A 415 -7.20 16.03 2.41
N GLY A 416 -7.72 16.01 1.17
CA GLY A 416 -6.90 16.01 -0.05
C GLY A 416 -6.28 14.66 -0.41
N CYS A 417 -6.54 13.58 0.33
CA CYS A 417 -6.40 12.23 -0.18
C CYS A 417 -7.55 11.99 -1.15
N ALA A 418 -7.27 12.09 -2.44
CA ALA A 418 -8.07 11.45 -3.48
C ALA A 418 -7.10 10.49 -4.17
N PHE A 419 -7.10 9.21 -3.77
CA PHE A 419 -6.40 8.20 -4.56
C PHE A 419 -7.09 8.13 -5.92
N GLN A 420 -6.43 8.62 -6.95
CA GLN A 420 -7.04 8.79 -8.27
C GLN A 420 -7.18 7.48 -9.05
N SER A 421 -6.90 6.31 -8.45
CA SER A 421 -6.89 5.05 -9.20
C SER A 421 -7.05 3.82 -8.32
N TYR A 422 -7.79 2.83 -8.86
CA TYR A 422 -8.01 1.49 -8.29
C TYR A 422 -6.73 0.68 -8.00
N ASN A 423 -5.56 1.14 -8.45
CA ASN A 423 -4.28 0.43 -8.33
C ASN A 423 -3.22 1.19 -7.48
N SER A 424 -3.64 2.16 -6.67
CA SER A 424 -2.71 2.88 -5.78
C SER A 424 -2.41 2.06 -4.53
N GLN A 425 -1.14 1.80 -4.26
CA GLN A 425 -0.67 1.18 -3.02
C GLN A 425 -0.34 2.26 -2.01
N VAL A 426 -0.70 2.04 -0.74
CA VAL A 426 -0.57 3.05 0.32
C VAL A 426 0.05 2.41 1.55
N CYS A 427 0.98 3.12 2.17
CA CYS A 427 1.53 2.74 3.47
C CYS A 427 1.92 3.98 4.28
N PHE A 428 2.15 3.80 5.58
CA PHE A 428 2.84 4.83 6.34
C PHE A 428 4.32 4.87 5.95
N TYR A 429 4.90 6.07 6.00
CA TYR A 429 6.29 6.32 5.67
C TYR A 429 6.88 7.34 6.64
N GLU A 430 8.12 7.06 7.06
CA GLU A 430 8.89 7.95 7.92
C GLU A 430 10.11 8.44 7.14
N PRO A 431 10.11 9.67 6.60
CA PRO A 431 11.19 10.14 5.75
C PRO A 431 12.49 10.30 6.54
N ARG A 432 13.56 9.58 6.15
CA ARG A 432 14.88 9.69 6.80
C ARG A 432 16.04 9.68 5.80
N PHE A 433 16.98 10.61 5.95
CA PHE A 433 18.21 10.63 5.15
C PHE A 433 19.27 9.65 5.68
N ASP A 434 19.28 9.38 6.97
CA ASP A 434 20.22 8.47 7.65
C ASP A 434 19.93 6.98 7.43
N ALA A 435 18.78 6.67 6.80
CA ALA A 435 18.42 5.31 6.45
C ALA A 435 19.24 4.79 5.25
N SER A 436 20.11 3.82 5.51
CA SER A 436 20.99 3.23 4.51
C SER A 436 20.40 1.97 3.87
N VAL A 437 20.66 1.79 2.57
CA VAL A 437 20.34 0.54 1.83
C VAL A 437 21.53 -0.43 1.80
N CYS A 438 22.69 -0.02 2.31
CA CYS A 438 23.94 -0.79 2.27
C CYS A 438 23.96 -1.96 3.26
#